data_AF-A0A0L0ESP1-F1
#
_entry.id   AF-A0A0L0ESP1-F1
#
_cell.length_a   1.000
_cell.length_b   1.000
_cell.length_c   1.000
_cell.angle_alpha   90.00
_cell.angle_beta   90.00
_cell.angle_gamma   90.00
#
_symmetry.space_group_name_H-M   'P 1'
#
loop_
_entity.id
_entity.type
_entity.pdbx_description
1 polymer ?
#
loop_
_entity_poly.entity_id
_entity_poly.type
_entity_poly.pdbx_seq_one_letter_code
_entity_poly.pdbx_strand_id
1 'polypeptide(L)' 'MTVSRIDKNSSEQHLVTTAINADINAEIMRCIAAAELEHDVKVLFSVESGSRAWVVASPNSDYDVRFIYAHKKK' A
#
# COMPACT_ATOMS: atom_id res chain seq x y z
N MET A 1 6.33 -5.19 -1.56
CA MET A 1 7.08 -6.13 -0.68
C MET A 1 8.55 -6.01 -1.06
N THR A 2 9.44 -5.54 -0.19
CA THR A 2 10.83 -5.22 -0.59
C THR A 2 11.82 -6.10 0.15
N VAL A 3 12.55 -6.93 -0.60
CA VAL A 3 13.81 -7.55 -0.17
C VAL A 3 14.91 -6.52 -0.41
N SER A 4 15.59 -6.11 0.66
CA SER A 4 16.75 -5.22 0.54
C SER A 4 18.03 -6.05 0.51
N ARG A 5 18.81 -5.94 -0.57
CA ARG A 5 20.19 -6.38 -0.62
C ARG A 5 21.06 -5.11 -0.62
N ILE A 6 21.94 -4.97 0.37
CA ILE A 6 22.83 -3.81 0.49
C ILE A 6 24.12 -4.11 -0.28
N ASP A 7 24.22 -3.64 -1.51
CA ASP A 7 25.48 -3.62 -2.24
C ASP A 7 26.14 -2.23 -2.06
N LYS A 8 27.29 -2.21 -1.39
CA LYS A 8 28.10 -1.00 -1.12
C LYS A 8 29.11 -0.78 -2.25
N ASN A 9 28.72 -0.18 -3.38
CA ASN A 9 29.64 0.64 -4.18
C ASN A 9 28.93 1.38 -5.33
N SER A 10 29.40 2.60 -5.60
CA SER A 10 29.21 3.40 -6.83
C SER A 10 27.82 4.00 -7.11
N SER A 11 27.72 5.30 -6.81
CA SER A 11 27.22 6.35 -7.72
C SER A 11 25.93 6.14 -8.51
N GLU A 12 24.92 5.46 -7.98
CA GLU A 12 23.53 5.62 -8.42
C GLU A 12 22.63 5.69 -7.19
N GLN A 13 22.30 6.92 -6.77
CA GLN A 13 21.16 7.13 -5.87
C GLN A 13 19.87 6.97 -6.68
N HIS A 14 19.51 5.73 -6.99
CA HIS A 14 18.16 5.40 -7.44
C HIS A 14 17.46 4.54 -6.38
N LEU A 15 17.28 5.14 -5.20
CA LEU A 15 16.22 4.73 -4.29
C LEU A 15 14.89 5.21 -4.90
N VAL A 16 14.34 4.48 -5.85
CA VAL A 16 12.91 4.59 -6.22
C VAL A 16 12.09 3.98 -5.09
N THR A 17 12.07 4.69 -3.97
CA THR A 17 11.00 4.60 -3.00
C THR A 17 10.05 5.74 -3.34
N THR A 18 9.16 5.53 -4.29
CA THR A 18 8.10 6.51 -4.57
C THR A 18 7.16 6.49 -3.37
N ALA A 19 7.40 7.38 -2.41
CA ALA A 19 6.48 7.59 -1.30
C ALA A 19 5.11 8.01 -1.86
N ILE A 20 4.05 7.28 -1.51
CA ILE A 20 2.67 7.65 -1.86
C ILE A 20 2.39 9.05 -1.29
N ASN A 21 1.69 9.90 -2.05
CA ASN A 21 1.27 11.22 -1.58
C ASN A 21 0.48 11.10 -0.27
N ALA A 22 0.77 11.97 0.70
CA ALA A 22 0.13 12.00 2.02
C ALA A 22 -1.40 12.08 1.94
N ASP A 23 -1.96 12.86 1.02
CA ASP A 23 -3.42 13.01 0.87
C ASP A 23 -4.07 11.71 0.39
N ILE A 24 -3.40 11.02 -0.53
CA ILE A 24 -3.85 9.70 -1.02
C ILE A 24 -3.74 8.67 0.10
N ASN A 25 -2.65 8.69 0.88
CA ASN A 25 -2.52 7.79 2.01
C ASN A 25 -3.62 8.02 3.04
N ALA A 26 -3.95 9.27 3.36
CA ALA A 26 -5.05 9.61 4.25
C ALA A 26 -6.39 9.07 3.74
N GLU A 27 -6.66 9.19 2.43
CA GLU A 27 -7.88 8.66 1.82
C GLU A 27 -7.95 7.13 1.84
N ILE A 28 -6.83 6.44 1.56
CA ILE A 28 -6.74 4.98 1.69
C ILE A 28 -7.07 4.55 3.12
N MET A 29 -6.48 5.21 4.11
CA MET A 29 -6.73 4.91 5.53
C MET A 29 -8.17 5.16 5.93
N ARG A 30 -8.79 6.24 5.41
CA ARG A 30 -10.21 6.53 5.62
C ARG A 30 -11.11 5.42 5.08
N CYS A 31 -10.83 4.94 3.87
CA CYS A 31 -11.56 3.84 3.24
C CYS A 31 -11.41 2.52 4.00
N ILE A 32 -10.19 2.19 4.47
CA ILE A 32 -9.95 1.01 5.30
C ILE A 32 -10.75 1.08 6.60
N ALA A 33 -10.71 2.22 7.30
CA ALA A 33 -11.44 2.40 8.56
C ALA A 33 -12.96 2.30 8.36
N ALA A 34 -13.48 2.80 7.23
CA ALA A 34 -14.89 2.65 6.88
C ALA A 34 -15.25 1.18 6.64
N ALA A 35 -14.42 0.42 5.91
CA ALA A 35 -14.64 -1.00 5.66
C ALA A 35 -14.57 -1.86 6.94
N GLU A 36 -13.65 -1.54 7.86
CA GLU A 36 -13.58 -2.17 9.19
C GLU A 36 -14.89 -1.99 9.96
N LEU A 37 -15.43 -0.77 9.96
CA LEU A 37 -16.67 -0.44 10.65
C LEU A 37 -17.90 -1.09 9.99
N GLU A 38 -18.01 -0.99 8.66
CA GLU A 38 -19.14 -1.51 7.88
C GLU A 38 -19.28 -3.03 8.02
N HIS A 39 -18.16 -3.74 8.07
CA HIS A 39 -18.16 -5.21 8.08
C HIS A 39 -17.87 -5.82 9.45
N ASP A 40 -17.68 -5.01 10.49
CA ASP A 40 -17.28 -5.43 11.84
C ASP A 40 -16.05 -6.35 11.85
N VAL A 41 -15.03 -5.94 11.09
CA VAL A 41 -13.75 -6.65 10.95
C VAL A 41 -12.59 -5.75 11.39
N LYS A 42 -11.45 -6.38 11.68
CA LYS A 42 -10.19 -5.69 11.89
C LYS A 42 -9.21 -6.04 10.78
N VAL A 43 -8.73 -5.05 10.05
CA VAL A 43 -7.64 -5.17 9.09
C VAL A 43 -6.33 -5.31 9.85
N LEU A 44 -5.57 -6.36 9.50
CA LEU A 44 -4.29 -6.70 10.13
C LEU A 44 -3.11 -6.22 9.31
N PHE A 45 -3.28 -6.23 7.99
CA PHE A 45 -2.23 -5.85 7.04
C PHE A 45 -2.86 -5.44 5.72
N SER A 46 -2.30 -4.41 5.08
CA SER A 46 -2.70 -3.93 3.76
C SER A 46 -1.49 -3.73 2.86
N VAL A 47 -1.67 -3.98 1.57
CA VAL A 47 -0.66 -3.79 0.53
C VAL A 47 -1.25 -3.09 -0.68
N GLU A 48 -0.42 -2.30 -1.34
CA GLU A 48 -0.70 -1.82 -2.68
C GLU A 48 -0.79 -3.01 -3.65
N SER A 49 -1.76 -2.93 -4.54
CA SER A 49 -2.07 -3.91 -5.57
C SER A 49 -2.28 -3.16 -6.89
N GLY A 50 -2.56 -3.90 -7.96
CA GLY A 50 -3.04 -3.30 -9.21
C GLY A 50 -1.94 -2.66 -10.04
N SER A 51 -2.34 -1.77 -10.94
CA SER A 51 -1.45 -1.25 -11.99
C SER A 51 -0.20 -0.55 -11.45
N ARG A 52 -0.24 -0.01 -10.23
CA ARG A 52 0.89 0.66 -9.54
C ARG A 52 1.85 -0.31 -8.85
N ALA A 53 1.38 -1.51 -8.50
CA ALA A 53 2.23 -2.60 -8.04
C ALA A 53 3.00 -3.29 -9.19
N TRP A 54 2.67 -2.96 -10.43
CA TRP A 54 3.34 -3.43 -11.65
C TRP A 54 3.85 -2.21 -12.44
N VAL A 55 4.83 -2.36 -13.33
CA VAL A 55 5.46 -1.21 -14.04
C VAL A 55 4.57 -0.68 -15.17
N VAL A 56 3.26 -0.58 -14.96
CA VAL A 56 2.25 -0.19 -15.95
C VAL A 56 1.36 0.96 -15.49
N ALA A 57 1.61 1.52 -14.30
CA ALA A 57 0.84 2.65 -13.80
C ALA A 57 1.13 3.95 -14.55
N SER A 58 0.06 4.71 -14.78
CA SER A 58 0.10 6.09 -15.23
C SER A 58 -0.14 7.04 -14.04
N PRO A 59 0.11 8.35 -14.20
CA PRO A 59 -0.23 9.33 -13.15
C PRO A 59 -1.72 9.31 -12.76
N ASN A 60 -2.60 8.95 -13.70
CA ASN A 60 -4.06 8.89 -13.51
C ASN A 60 -4.57 7.49 -13.10
N SER A 61 -3.69 6.51 -12.88
CA SER A 61 -4.08 5.23 -12.28
C SER A 61 -4.72 5.44 -10.91
N ASP A 62 -5.68 4.61 -10.58
CA ASP A 62 -6.23 4.49 -9.23
C ASP A 62 -5.24 3.81 -8.26
N TYR A 63 -5.65 3.70 -6.99
CA TYR A 63 -4.88 3.02 -5.95
C TYR A 63 -5.65 1.79 -5.47
N ASP A 64 -5.30 0.63 -6.00
CA ASP A 64 -5.84 -0.65 -5.53
C ASP A 64 -5.16 -1.07 -4.22
N VAL A 65 -5.94 -1.37 -3.18
CA VAL A 65 -5.41 -1.87 -1.91
C VAL A 65 -6.05 -3.22 -1.59
N ARG A 66 -5.21 -4.22 -1.28
CA ARG A 66 -5.66 -5.52 -0.77
C ARG A 66 -5.27 -5.65 0.70
N PHE A 67 -6.10 -6.33 1.48
CA PHE A 67 -5.86 -6.47 2.91
C PHE A 67 -6.24 -7.86 3.44
N ILE A 68 -5.60 -8.23 4.54
CA ILE A 68 -5.97 -9.38 5.37
C ILE A 68 -6.70 -8.83 6.59
N TYR A 69 -7.83 -9.44 6.93
CA TYR A 69 -8.64 -9.05 8.08
C TYR A 69 -8.96 -10.25 8.98
N ALA A 70 -9.38 -9.94 10.19
CA ALA A 70 -9.92 -10.89 11.15
C ALA A 70 -11.28 -10.42 11.64
N HIS A 71 -12.21 -11.36 11.80
CA HIS A 71 -13.44 -11.11 12.54
C HIS A 71 -13.14 -11.00 14.04
N LYS A 72 -13.93 -10.18 14.75
CA LYS A 72 -13.93 -10.20 16.21
C LYS A 72 -14.29 -11.61 16.69
N LYS A 73 -13.54 -12.13 17.66
CA LYS A 73 -13.91 -13.38 18.34
C LYS A 73 -15.24 -13.16 19.06
N LYS A 74 -16.16 -14.10 18.88
CA LYS A 74 -17.41 -14.15 19.64
C LYS A 74 -17.14 -14.43 21.10
#